data_AF-A0A8H5LIW4-F1
#
_entry.id   AF-A0A8H5LIW4-F1
#
_cell.length_a   1.000
_cell.length_b   1.000
_cell.length_c   1.000
_cell.angle_alpha   90.00
_cell.angle_beta   90.00
_cell.angle_gamma   90.00
#
_symmetry.space_group_name_H-M   'P 1'
#
loop_
_entity.id
_entity.type
_entity.pdbx_description
1 polymer ?
#
loop_
_entity_poly.entity_id
_entity_poly.type
_entity_poly.pdbx_seq_one_letter_code
_entity_poly.pdbx_strand_id
1 'polypeptide(L)'
;MLTLLWGELTPEVIEDGFQFYSIFYNSPPAIKSLIHGMIGVGFIGLLSKLHTWDDSAMFFDGSGLGVFVFALCVYITVIVPMLSTTAAPLAVDTHEDRVEAMRVLSAANVIVIAGQAYARRVEAREKLTIEAQEKATVTPEKKSQ
;
A
#
# COMPACT_ATOMS: atom_id res chain seq x y z
N MET A 1 9.09 11.74 -4.97
CA MET A 1 9.09 10.31 -4.55
C MET A 1 9.81 9.43 -5.57
N LEU A 2 9.40 9.36 -6.84
CA LEU A 2 10.16 8.61 -7.87
C LEU A 2 11.62 9.10 -8.02
N THR A 3 11.83 10.42 -7.89
CA THR A 3 13.15 11.08 -7.89
C THR A 3 14.04 10.67 -6.72
N LEU A 4 13.47 10.30 -5.57
CA LEU A 4 14.26 9.84 -4.41
C LEU A 4 14.84 8.44 -4.65
N LEU A 5 14.20 7.66 -5.52
CA LEU A 5 14.64 6.31 -5.85
C LEU A 5 15.62 6.34 -7.03
N TRP A 6 15.20 6.85 -8.20
CA TRP A 6 15.96 6.80 -9.47
C TRP A 6 16.48 8.14 -10.00
N GLY A 7 16.22 9.25 -9.29
CA GLY A 7 16.74 10.56 -9.69
C GLY A 7 18.06 10.91 -9.03
N GLU A 8 18.67 12.00 -9.48
CA GLU A 8 19.80 12.61 -8.78
C GLU A 8 19.34 13.16 -7.42
N LEU A 9 20.07 12.82 -6.36
CA LEU A 9 19.83 13.36 -5.02
C LEU A 9 20.58 14.68 -4.88
N THR A 10 19.91 15.78 -5.23
CA THR A 10 20.40 17.11 -4.88
C THR A 10 20.08 17.40 -3.39
N PRO A 11 20.82 18.30 -2.73
CA PRO A 11 20.53 18.69 -1.35
C PRO A 11 19.08 19.15 -1.15
N GLU A 12 18.50 19.85 -2.12
CA GLU A 12 17.12 20.31 -2.08
C GLU A 12 16.13 19.13 -2.08
N VAL A 13 16.36 18.13 -2.95
CA VAL A 13 15.53 16.93 -3.03
C VAL A 13 15.58 16.11 -1.73
N ILE A 14 16.75 16.06 -1.08
CA ILE A 14 16.91 15.38 0.21
C ILE A 14 16.11 16.09 1.30
N GLU A 15 16.23 17.42 1.40
CA GLU A 15 15.53 18.20 2.41
C GLU A 15 14.01 18.13 2.22
N ASP A 16 13.52 18.25 0.98
CA ASP A 16 12.10 18.08 0.65
C ASP A 16 11.59 16.69 1.07
N GLY A 17 12.39 15.64 0.84
CA GLY A 17 12.06 14.29 1.25
C GLY A 17 12.00 14.14 2.78
N PHE A 18 12.95 14.72 3.51
CA PHE A 18 12.93 14.75 4.98
C PHE A 18 11.70 15.47 5.51
N GLN A 19 11.36 16.63 4.95
CA GLN A 19 10.15 17.37 5.35
C GLN A 19 8.90 16.55 5.10
N PHE A 20 8.77 15.95 3.91
CA PHE A 20 7.62 15.12 3.55
C PHE A 20 7.39 13.97 4.54
N TYR A 21 8.42 13.19 4.85
CA TYR A 21 8.29 12.05 5.75
C TYR A 21 8.12 12.47 7.23
N SER A 22 8.68 13.62 7.61
CA SER A 22 8.52 14.18 8.95
C SER A 22 7.09 14.58 9.25
N ILE A 23 6.27 14.94 8.25
CA ILE A 23 4.84 15.25 8.45
C ILE A 23 4.10 14.06 9.06
N PHE A 24 4.36 12.84 8.57
CA PHE A 24 3.72 11.63 9.08
C PHE A 24 4.21 11.28 10.48
N TYR A 25 5.53 11.38 10.71
CA TYR A 25 6.11 11.12 12.02
C TYR A 25 5.65 12.15 13.07
N ASN A 26 5.52 13.42 12.72
CA ASN A 26 5.11 14.49 13.63
C ASN A 26 3.59 14.73 13.64
N SER A 27 2.81 13.87 12.98
CA SER A 27 1.35 13.99 12.98
C SER A 27 0.78 13.96 14.41
N PRO A 28 -0.35 14.67 14.67
CA PRO A 28 -1.02 14.64 15.96
C PRO A 28 -1.27 13.20 16.44
N PRO A 29 -1.12 12.91 17.75
CA PRO A 29 -1.30 11.56 18.28
C PRO A 29 -2.62 10.90 17.90
N ALA A 30 -3.70 11.68 17.78
CA ALA A 30 -5.01 11.20 17.34
C ALA A 30 -4.99 10.54 15.95
N ILE A 31 -4.23 11.09 15.00
CA ILE A 31 -4.09 10.52 13.65
C ILE A 31 -3.35 9.19 13.71
N LYS A 32 -2.27 9.13 14.49
CA LYS A 32 -1.53 7.88 14.71
C LYS A 32 -2.42 6.82 15.33
N SER A 33 -3.13 7.15 16.41
CA SER A 33 -4.05 6.21 17.08
C SER A 33 -5.16 5.73 16.15
N LEU A 34 -5.71 6.62 15.31
CA LEU A 34 -6.71 6.26 14.31
C LEU A 34 -6.18 5.21 13.32
N ILE A 35 -4.98 5.43 12.75
CA ILE A 35 -4.37 4.50 11.80
C ILE A 35 -4.13 3.13 12.46
N HIS A 36 -3.58 3.09 13.67
CA HIS A 36 -3.39 1.84 14.40
C HIS A 36 -4.72 1.16 14.74
N GLY A 37 -5.76 1.94 15.08
CA GLY A 37 -7.11 1.44 15.28
C GLY A 37 -7.69 0.81 14.02
N MET A 38 -7.52 1.44 12.87
CA MET A 38 -7.97 0.89 11.57
C MET A 38 -7.22 -0.39 11.20
N ILE A 39 -5.92 -0.46 11.46
CA ILE A 39 -5.13 -1.68 11.29
C ILE A 39 -5.71 -2.79 12.19
N GLY A 40 -5.99 -2.49 13.47
CA GLY A 40 -6.57 -3.44 14.40
C GLY A 40 -7.96 -3.94 13.96
N VAL A 41 -8.84 -3.04 13.56
CA VAL A 41 -10.18 -3.39 13.04
C VAL A 41 -10.08 -4.24 11.78
N GLY A 42 -9.19 -3.89 10.84
CA GLY A 42 -8.97 -4.66 9.63
C GLY A 42 -8.47 -6.08 9.92
N PHE A 43 -7.52 -6.21 10.86
CA PHE A 43 -6.99 -7.51 11.28
C PHE A 43 -8.07 -8.39 11.93
N ILE A 44 -8.82 -7.85 12.89
CA ILE A 44 -9.91 -8.56 13.56
C ILE A 44 -11.01 -8.94 12.56
N GLY A 45 -11.33 -8.05 11.62
CA GLY A 45 -12.30 -8.32 10.56
C GLY A 45 -11.92 -9.50 9.66
N LEU A 46 -10.65 -9.57 9.24
CA LEU A 46 -10.14 -10.70 8.46
C LEU A 46 -10.14 -11.99 9.29
N LEU A 47 -9.68 -11.95 10.55
CA LEU A 47 -9.71 -13.11 11.44
C LEU A 47 -11.14 -13.63 11.68
N SER A 48 -12.11 -12.73 11.85
CA SER A 48 -13.50 -13.10 12.11
C SER A 48 -14.11 -13.89 10.95
N LYS A 49 -13.68 -13.63 9.70
CA LYS A 49 -14.13 -14.37 8.52
C LYS A 49 -13.62 -15.81 8.48
N LEU A 50 -12.47 -16.10 9.09
CA LEU A 50 -11.89 -17.45 9.13
C LEU A 50 -12.61 -18.38 10.14
N HIS A 51 -13.65 -17.91 10.83
CA HIS A 51 -14.40 -18.74 11.76
C HIS A 51 -15.09 -19.92 11.07
N THR A 52 -15.47 -19.79 9.79
CA THR A 52 -16.03 -20.87 8.98
C THR A 52 -15.07 -21.21 7.85
N TRP A 53 -14.53 -22.42 7.86
CA TRP A 53 -13.57 -22.92 6.87
C TRP A 53 -14.28 -23.37 5.59
N ASP A 54 -14.90 -22.43 4.88
CA ASP A 54 -15.39 -22.67 3.53
C ASP A 54 -14.26 -22.48 2.48
N ASP A 55 -14.48 -22.92 1.24
CA ASP A 55 -13.47 -22.82 0.18
C ASP A 55 -13.09 -21.35 -0.11
N SER A 56 -14.04 -20.42 0.03
CA SER A 56 -13.77 -18.98 -0.13
C SER A 56 -12.87 -18.45 0.98
N ALA A 57 -13.11 -18.86 2.23
CA ALA A 57 -12.38 -18.45 3.40
C ALA A 57 -10.95 -18.95 3.38
N MET A 58 -10.70 -20.16 2.88
CA MET A 58 -9.33 -20.70 2.74
C MET A 58 -8.54 -19.98 1.64
N PHE A 59 -9.11 -19.82 0.45
CA PHE A 59 -8.34 -19.34 -0.71
C PHE A 59 -8.35 -17.82 -0.87
N PHE A 60 -9.49 -17.16 -0.63
CA PHE A 60 -9.64 -15.72 -0.80
C PHE A 60 -9.38 -14.96 0.51
N ASP A 61 -10.11 -15.27 1.58
CA ASP A 61 -9.94 -14.54 2.85
C ASP A 61 -8.62 -14.92 3.56
N GLY A 62 -8.18 -16.18 3.44
CA GLY A 62 -6.92 -16.66 4.01
C GLY A 62 -5.68 -16.08 3.33
N SER A 63 -5.68 -15.97 1.99
CA SER A 63 -4.60 -15.28 1.27
C SER A 63 -4.61 -13.77 1.56
N GLY A 64 -5.79 -13.16 1.68
CA GLY A 64 -5.96 -11.78 2.13
C GLY A 64 -5.38 -11.53 3.53
N LEU A 65 -5.65 -12.42 4.48
CA LEU A 65 -5.06 -12.39 5.82
C LEU A 65 -3.54 -12.54 5.77
N GLY A 66 -3.02 -13.45 4.96
CA GLY A 66 -1.58 -13.63 4.77
C GLY A 66 -0.89 -12.35 4.28
N VAL A 67 -1.44 -11.72 3.24
CA VAL A 67 -0.94 -10.43 2.72
C VAL A 67 -1.07 -9.31 3.77
N PHE A 68 -2.15 -9.29 4.54
CA PHE A 68 -2.35 -8.32 5.60
C PHE A 68 -1.29 -8.45 6.71
N VAL A 69 -1.03 -9.68 7.17
CA VAL A 69 0.01 -9.95 8.17
C VAL A 69 1.39 -9.59 7.63
N PHE A 70 1.69 -9.92 6.37
CA PHE A 70 2.94 -9.50 5.73
C PHE A 70 3.09 -7.97 5.71
N ALA A 71 2.03 -7.24 5.32
CA ALA A 71 2.02 -5.79 5.34
C ALA A 71 2.18 -5.22 6.75
N LEU A 72 1.58 -5.86 7.77
CA LEU A 72 1.73 -5.48 9.17
C LEU A 72 3.17 -5.66 9.66
N CYS A 73 3.82 -6.76 9.30
CA CYS A 73 5.23 -6.97 9.59
C CYS A 73 6.10 -5.86 8.98
N VAL A 74 5.93 -5.56 7.69
CA VAL A 74 6.66 -4.48 7.00
C VAL A 74 6.38 -3.12 7.65
N TYR A 75 5.13 -2.85 8.04
CA TYR A 75 4.77 -1.60 8.73
C TYR A 75 5.56 -1.43 10.04
N ILE A 76 5.60 -2.47 10.89
CA ILE A 76 6.24 -2.41 12.19
C ILE A 76 7.77 -2.43 12.07
N THR A 77 8.34 -3.26 11.20
CA THR A 77 9.79 -3.49 11.15
C THR A 77 10.53 -2.56 10.18
N VAL A 78 9.84 -1.95 9.22
CA VAL A 78 10.45 -1.09 8.21
C VAL A 78 9.87 0.32 8.29
N ILE A 79 8.56 0.49 8.13
CA ILE A 79 7.97 1.83 7.98
C ILE A 79 8.15 2.68 9.25
N VAL A 80 7.81 2.12 10.43
CA VAL A 80 7.90 2.84 11.70
C VAL A 80 9.35 3.22 12.06
N PRO A 81 10.35 2.32 12.01
CA PRO A 81 11.73 2.67 12.32
C PRO A 81 12.32 3.66 11.31
N MET A 82 12.11 3.46 10.01
CA MET A 82 12.65 4.36 8.99
C MET A 82 12.04 5.76 9.09
N LEU A 83 10.74 5.88 9.40
CA LEU A 83 10.12 7.19 9.69
C LEU A 83 10.78 7.86 10.90
N SER A 84 11.10 7.09 11.95
CA SER A 84 11.80 7.61 13.12
C SER A 84 13.21 8.08 12.76
N THR A 85 14.01 7.28 12.06
CA THR A 85 15.36 7.66 11.64
C THR A 85 15.34 8.90 10.73
N THR A 86 14.38 8.99 9.80
CA THR A 86 14.24 10.16 8.91
C THR A 86 13.80 11.43 9.65
N ALA A 87 12.89 11.34 10.63
CA ALA A 87 12.32 12.53 11.27
C ALA A 87 13.01 12.93 12.59
N ALA A 88 13.52 11.96 13.33
CA ALA A 88 14.11 12.11 14.66
C ALA A 88 15.31 11.15 14.82
N PRO A 89 16.42 11.39 14.09
CA PRO A 89 17.61 10.54 14.14
C PRO A 89 18.22 10.49 15.53
N LEU A 90 18.72 9.32 15.92
CA LEU A 90 19.48 9.13 17.14
C LEU A 90 20.90 9.70 17.00
N ALA A 91 21.61 9.89 18.10
CA ALA A 91 22.98 10.41 18.09
C ALA A 91 23.99 9.50 17.34
N VAL A 92 23.64 8.22 17.17
CA VAL A 92 24.43 7.24 16.40
C VAL A 92 24.14 7.30 14.90
N ASP A 93 22.99 7.84 14.50
CA ASP A 93 22.56 7.87 13.10
C ASP A 93 23.30 8.98 12.35
N THR A 94 23.94 8.61 11.24
CA THR A 94 24.62 9.56 10.36
C THR A 94 23.63 10.24 9.40
N HIS A 95 24.07 11.28 8.70
CA HIS A 95 23.27 11.88 7.64
C HIS A 95 22.98 10.89 6.51
N GLU A 96 23.93 9.99 6.20
CA GLU A 96 23.77 8.95 5.18
C GLU A 96 22.68 7.95 5.59
N ASP A 97 22.66 7.51 6.85
CA ASP A 97 21.62 6.62 7.40
C ASP A 97 20.23 7.25 7.28
N ARG A 98 20.15 8.56 7.54
CA ARG A 98 18.90 9.33 7.40
C ARG A 98 18.41 9.37 5.95
N VAL A 99 19.32 9.57 5.00
CA VAL A 99 19.03 9.55 3.55
C VAL A 99 18.62 8.16 3.08
N GLU A 100 19.29 7.11 3.57
CA GLU A 100 18.93 5.73 3.25
C GLU A 100 17.54 5.37 3.79
N ALA A 101 17.23 5.72 5.04
CA ALA A 101 15.92 5.51 5.62
C ALA A 101 14.80 6.18 4.78
N MET A 102 15.03 7.42 4.33
CA MET A 102 14.12 8.14 3.44
C MET A 102 13.93 7.40 2.10
N ARG A 103 15.01 6.85 1.51
CA ARG A 103 14.95 6.08 0.26
C ARG A 103 14.15 4.79 0.42
N VAL A 104 14.34 4.08 1.53
CA VAL A 104 13.57 2.86 1.87
C VAL A 104 12.07 3.20 1.96
N LEU A 105 11.71 4.31 2.62
CA LEU A 105 10.33 4.78 2.67
C LEU A 105 9.77 5.15 1.29
N SER A 106 10.60 5.69 0.40
CA SER A 106 10.20 6.01 -0.98
C SER A 106 9.92 4.75 -1.79
N ALA A 107 10.78 3.73 -1.67
CA ALA A 107 10.60 2.44 -2.32
C ALA A 107 9.28 1.77 -1.90
N ALA A 108 8.93 1.84 -0.61
CA ALA A 108 7.68 1.28 -0.11
C ALA A 108 6.44 1.89 -0.78
N ASN A 109 6.44 3.21 -1.02
CA ASN A 109 5.33 3.88 -1.69
C ASN A 109 5.24 3.51 -3.18
N VAL A 110 6.36 3.21 -3.84
CA VAL A 110 6.35 2.74 -5.23
C VAL A 110 5.61 1.41 -5.36
N ILE A 111 5.76 0.50 -4.40
CA ILE A 111 5.04 -0.79 -4.38
C ILE A 111 3.51 -0.54 -4.35
N VAL A 112 3.05 0.38 -3.50
CA VAL A 112 1.62 0.72 -3.40
C VAL A 112 1.11 1.32 -4.71
N ILE A 113 1.84 2.27 -5.29
CA ILE A 113 1.46 2.92 -6.55
C ILE A 113 1.41 1.90 -7.69
N ALA A 114 2.39 0.99 -7.77
CA ALA A 114 2.46 -0.06 -8.78
C ALA A 114 1.28 -1.03 -8.64
N GLY A 115 0.97 -1.47 -7.43
CA GLY A 115 -0.19 -2.33 -7.15
C GLY A 115 -1.51 -1.67 -7.57
N GLN A 116 -1.70 -0.41 -7.21
CA GLN A 116 -2.88 0.37 -7.61
C GLN A 116 -2.98 0.55 -9.13
N ALA A 117 -1.85 0.79 -9.81
CA ALA A 117 -1.81 0.88 -11.26
C ALA A 117 -2.13 -0.46 -11.94
N TYR A 118 -1.67 -1.57 -11.38
CA TYR A 118 -2.01 -2.91 -11.86
C TYR A 118 -3.51 -3.20 -11.68
N ALA A 119 -4.06 -2.96 -10.49
CA ALA A 119 -5.48 -3.15 -10.20
C ALA A 119 -6.38 -2.39 -11.19
N ARG A 120 -6.11 -1.10 -11.41
CA ARG A 120 -6.86 -0.29 -12.40
C ARG A 120 -6.79 -0.84 -13.83
N ARG A 121 -5.64 -1.43 -14.21
CA ARG A 121 -5.48 -2.03 -15.56
C ARG A 121 -6.28 -3.33 -15.69
N VAL A 122 -6.35 -4.13 -14.64
CA VAL A 122 -7.15 -5.37 -14.62
C VAL A 122 -8.64 -5.03 -14.65
N GLU A 123 -9.09 -4.13 -13.79
CA GLU A 123 -10.49 -3.66 -13.74
C GLU A 123 -10.95 -3.11 -15.11
N ALA A 124 -10.10 -2.32 -15.79
CA ALA A 124 -10.41 -1.81 -17.12
C ALA A 124 -10.57 -2.93 -18.17
N ARG A 125 -9.75 -3.99 -18.10
CA ARG A 125 -9.84 -5.15 -19.02
C ARG A 125 -11.10 -5.98 -18.77
N GLU A 126 -11.44 -6.20 -17.50
CA GLU A 126 -12.63 -6.95 -17.11
C GLU A 126 -13.91 -6.22 -17.53
N LYS A 127 -13.98 -4.90 -17.29
CA LYS A 127 -15.11 -4.08 -17.72
C LYS A 127 -15.36 -4.16 -19.23
N LEU A 128 -14.29 -4.09 -20.04
CA LEU A 128 -14.40 -4.23 -21.49
C LEU A 128 -14.91 -5.63 -21.90
N THR A 129 -14.50 -6.67 -21.17
CA THR A 129 -14.93 -8.05 -21.43
C THR A 129 -16.41 -8.22 -21.12
N ILE A 130 -16.88 -7.67 -20.00
CA ILE A 130 -18.30 -7.69 -19.60
C ILE A 130 -19.15 -6.91 -20.60
N GLU A 131 -18.74 -5.69 -20.98
CA GLU A 131 -19.46 -4.90 -21.97
C GLU A 131 -19.52 -5.58 -23.36
N ALA A 132 -18.47 -6.31 -23.74
CA ALA A 132 -18.46 -7.10 -24.97
C ALA A 132 -19.40 -8.30 -24.89
N GLN A 133 -19.46 -8.99 -23.74
CA GLN A 133 -20.40 -10.09 -23.50
C GLN A 133 -21.85 -9.60 -23.51
N GLU A 134 -22.15 -8.47 -22.87
CA GLU A 134 -23.50 -7.85 -22.89
C GLU A 134 -23.93 -7.46 -24.31
N LYS A 135 -23.03 -6.89 -25.11
CA LYS A 135 -23.35 -6.59 -26.53
C LYS A 135 -23.57 -7.85 -27.35
N ALA A 136 -22.83 -8.92 -27.08
CA ALA A 136 -22.96 -10.20 -27.77
C ALA A 136 -24.26 -10.95 -27.41
N THR A 137 -24.76 -10.82 -26.18
CA THR A 137 -26.04 -11.44 -25.75
C THR A 137 -27.27 -10.67 -26.23
N VAL A 138 -27.16 -9.38 -26.55
CA VAL A 138 -28.27 -8.56 -27.09
C VAL A 138 -28.43 -8.67 -28.61
N THR A 139 -27.39 -9.08 -29.34
CA THR A 139 -27.42 -9.17 -30.81
C THR A 139 -28.12 -10.43 -31.43
N PRO A 140 -28.33 -11.58 -30.76
CA PRO A 140 -28.85 -12.78 -31.40
C PRO A 140 -30.38 -12.75 -31.62
N GLU A 141 -31.16 -11.92 -30.92
CA GLU A 141 -32.63 -11.89 -31.07
C GLU A 141 -33.14 -11.24 -32.36
N LYS A 142 -32.33 -10.43 -33.07
CA LYS A 142 -32.78 -9.71 -34.28
C LYS A 142 -32.66 -10.49 -35.60
N LYS A 143 -32.26 -11.77 -35.58
CA LYS A 143 -32.09 -12.59 -36.80
C LYS A 143 -33.16 -13.66 -37.03
N SER A 144 -34.24 -13.72 -36.24
CA SER A 144 -35.32 -14.70 -36.44
C SER A 144 -36.73 -14.11 -36.63
N GLN A 145 -36.86 -12.87 -37.12
CA GLN A 145 -38.13 -12.34 -37.63
C GLN A 145 -38.02 -12.03 -39.12
#